data_AF-A0A7J7HC52-F1
#
_entry.id   AF-A0A7J7HC52-F1
#
_cell.length_a   1.000
_cell.length_b   1.000
_cell.length_c   1.000
_cell.angle_alpha   90.00
_cell.angle_beta   90.00
_cell.angle_gamma   90.00
#
_symmetry.space_group_name_H-M   'P 1'
#
loop_
_entity.id
_entity.type
_entity.pdbx_description
1 polymer ?
#
loop_
_entity_poly.entity_id
_entity_poly.type
_entity_poly.pdbx_seq_one_letter_code
_entity_poly.pdbx_strand_id
1 'polypeptide(L)'
;MDHGDESCTVVLRSTSITKKNEAITGAGNWLIGGDLEVIEPIKYHDGLDRFRLSPAALREEFTRRNADAVFAFQLRNPVHNGHALLMTDTRCRLLEMGYKNPVLLLHPLGGYTKADDVPLSWRMKQHEKVLEDDVLDPETTVWHAKALINAGANFCIVGRDPVGMSHPVEKRDLYDADHGKKVLSMAPGLERLNILPFKVAAYDKTQSKMAFFDPLRSQDFLFISGTKMRTLAKNGENPPDGFMCPGGWEVLLEYCNSLAPAGKGKVPEPVPA
;
A
#
# COMPACT_ATOMS: atom_id res chain seq x y z
N MET A 1 25.96 -13.63 20.08
CA MET A 1 24.73 -12.94 19.67
C MET A 1 23.74 -14.02 19.27
N ASP A 2 22.48 -13.86 19.66
CA ASP A 2 21.43 -14.78 19.23
C ASP A 2 21.24 -14.65 17.71
N HIS A 3 21.07 -15.75 16.98
CA HIS A 3 21.03 -15.72 15.50
C HIS A 3 19.80 -14.96 14.97
N GLY A 4 18.72 -14.88 15.77
CA GLY A 4 17.55 -14.05 15.50
C GLY A 4 17.82 -12.55 15.60
N ASP A 5 18.70 -12.12 16.52
CA ASP A 5 19.11 -10.72 16.67
C ASP A 5 19.96 -10.25 15.49
N GLU A 6 20.85 -11.12 14.99
CA GLU A 6 21.67 -10.81 13.82
C GLU A 6 20.80 -10.70 12.55
N SER A 7 19.87 -11.63 12.34
CA SER A 7 18.93 -11.60 11.20
C SER A 7 18.09 -10.31 11.19
N CYS A 8 17.53 -9.92 12.33
CA CYS A 8 16.78 -8.66 12.45
C CYS A 8 17.67 -7.43 12.24
N THR A 9 18.91 -7.46 12.74
CA THR A 9 19.86 -6.36 12.55
C THR A 9 20.26 -6.23 11.09
N VAL A 10 20.45 -7.32 10.36
CA VAL A 10 20.81 -7.28 8.93
C VAL A 10 19.63 -6.80 8.08
N VAL A 11 18.42 -7.33 8.33
CA VAL A 11 17.24 -7.03 7.51
C VAL A 11 16.65 -5.67 7.82
N LEU A 12 16.48 -5.33 9.11
CA LEU A 12 15.80 -4.11 9.53
C LEU A 12 16.74 -2.98 9.92
N ARG A 13 18.05 -3.26 10.07
CA ARG A 13 19.06 -2.33 10.59
C ARG A 13 18.72 -1.79 11.99
N SER A 14 17.89 -2.51 12.75
CA SER A 14 17.51 -2.14 14.12
C SER A 14 17.14 -3.38 14.95
N THR A 15 17.74 -3.50 16.14
CA THR A 15 17.36 -4.47 17.17
C THR A 15 16.19 -4.00 18.05
N SER A 16 15.82 -2.72 17.94
CA SER A 16 14.67 -2.17 18.69
C SER A 16 13.33 -2.68 18.17
N ILE A 17 13.31 -3.21 16.95
CA ILE A 17 12.11 -3.81 16.33
C ILE A 17 11.98 -5.27 16.76
N THR A 18 13.09 -5.97 17.03
CA THR A 18 13.09 -7.35 17.50
C THR A 18 12.18 -7.48 18.72
N LYS A 19 12.32 -6.58 19.70
CA LYS A 19 11.51 -6.60 20.94
C LYS A 19 9.99 -6.37 20.76
N LYS A 20 9.53 -5.95 19.57
CA LYS A 20 8.10 -5.73 19.27
C LYS A 20 7.56 -6.61 18.13
N ASN A 21 8.39 -7.37 17.44
CA ASN A 21 7.94 -8.29 16.40
C ASN A 21 7.81 -9.69 16.99
N GLU A 22 6.66 -9.95 17.62
CA GLU A 22 6.35 -11.19 18.33
C GLU A 22 6.53 -12.44 17.48
N ALA A 23 6.34 -12.33 16.16
CA ALA A 23 6.49 -13.45 15.23
C ALA A 23 7.94 -13.96 15.12
N ILE A 24 8.93 -13.07 15.26
CA ILE A 24 10.35 -13.45 15.17
C ILE A 24 10.88 -13.83 16.54
N THR A 25 10.57 -13.07 17.59
CA THR A 25 11.02 -13.36 18.94
C THR A 25 10.38 -14.61 19.55
N GLY A 26 9.19 -15.00 19.07
CA GLY A 26 8.51 -16.22 19.48
C GLY A 26 8.93 -17.47 18.70
N ALA A 27 9.76 -17.34 17.66
CA ALA A 27 10.21 -18.47 16.85
C ALA A 27 11.32 -19.29 17.55
N GLY A 28 11.48 -20.55 17.16
CA GLY A 28 12.56 -21.41 17.64
C GLY A 28 13.92 -21.07 17.03
N ASN A 29 15.00 -21.61 17.63
CA ASN A 29 16.39 -21.30 17.25
C ASN A 29 16.91 -22.06 16.01
N TRP A 30 16.03 -22.70 15.24
CA TRP A 30 16.40 -23.53 14.09
C TRP A 30 15.65 -23.09 12.85
N LEU A 31 16.33 -23.08 11.70
CA LEU A 31 15.74 -22.87 10.38
C LEU A 31 15.75 -24.19 9.62
N ILE A 32 14.67 -24.47 8.90
CA ILE A 32 14.56 -25.58 7.96
C ILE A 32 14.45 -25.02 6.55
N GLY A 33 15.29 -25.53 5.65
CA GLY A 33 15.27 -25.18 4.22
C GLY A 33 15.24 -26.44 3.37
N GLY A 34 14.69 -26.32 2.16
CA GLY A 34 14.58 -27.43 1.21
C GLY A 34 13.69 -27.05 0.04
N ASP A 35 13.56 -27.98 -0.91
CA ASP A 35 12.64 -27.84 -2.04
C ASP A 35 11.20 -27.98 -1.54
N LEU A 36 10.37 -27.00 -1.84
CA LEU A 36 8.97 -26.96 -1.42
C LEU A 36 8.06 -27.31 -2.59
N GLU A 37 7.35 -28.44 -2.47
CA GLU A 37 6.24 -28.78 -3.35
C GLU A 37 4.92 -28.43 -2.65
N VAL A 38 4.16 -27.52 -3.24
CA VAL A 38 2.85 -27.12 -2.71
C VAL A 38 1.79 -28.01 -3.35
N ILE A 39 1.14 -28.85 -2.54
CA ILE A 39 0.20 -29.88 -3.01
C ILE A 39 -1.03 -29.26 -3.68
N GLU A 40 -1.59 -28.20 -3.09
CA GLU A 40 -2.79 -27.53 -3.59
C GLU A 40 -2.61 -26.00 -3.64
N PRO A 41 -3.21 -25.31 -4.62
CA PRO A 41 -3.23 -23.85 -4.63
C PRO A 41 -3.87 -23.29 -3.36
N ILE A 42 -3.17 -22.38 -2.67
CA ILE A 42 -3.65 -21.76 -1.43
C ILE A 42 -4.90 -20.91 -1.69
N LYS A 43 -5.95 -21.16 -0.90
CA LYS A 43 -7.17 -20.36 -0.80
C LYS A 43 -7.44 -20.01 0.65
N TYR A 44 -7.97 -18.82 0.89
CA TYR A 44 -8.24 -18.31 2.25
C TYR A 44 -9.73 -18.40 2.61
N HIS A 45 -10.61 -18.56 1.63
CA HIS A 45 -12.06 -18.67 1.84
C HIS A 45 -12.69 -17.48 2.60
N ASP A 46 -12.07 -16.31 2.52
CA ASP A 46 -12.47 -15.06 3.18
C ASP A 46 -13.32 -14.14 2.26
N GLY A 47 -13.75 -14.66 1.11
CA GLY A 47 -14.44 -13.89 0.07
C GLY A 47 -13.55 -13.03 -0.83
N LEU A 48 -12.23 -13.05 -0.61
CA LEU A 48 -11.26 -12.23 -1.37
C LEU A 48 -10.37 -13.05 -2.32
N ASP A 49 -10.53 -14.36 -2.37
CA ASP A 49 -9.68 -15.24 -3.21
C ASP A 49 -9.71 -14.87 -4.70
N ARG A 50 -10.84 -14.34 -5.19
CA ARG A 50 -10.96 -13.82 -6.57
C ARG A 50 -9.96 -12.70 -6.88
N PHE A 51 -9.47 -11.99 -5.87
CA PHE A 51 -8.49 -10.92 -6.00
C PHE A 51 -7.04 -11.42 -5.84
N ARG A 52 -6.81 -12.70 -5.53
CA ARG A 52 -5.47 -13.27 -5.29
C ARG A 52 -4.91 -13.97 -6.52
N LEU A 53 -4.83 -13.25 -7.64
CA LEU A 53 -4.31 -13.80 -8.88
C LEU A 53 -2.83 -14.20 -8.77
N SER A 54 -2.47 -15.28 -9.47
CA SER A 54 -1.07 -15.67 -9.63
C SER A 54 -0.36 -14.72 -10.59
N PRO A 55 0.98 -14.64 -10.56
CA PRO A 55 1.74 -13.88 -11.56
C PRO A 55 1.44 -14.30 -13.01
N ALA A 56 1.16 -15.59 -13.26
CA ALA A 56 0.77 -16.08 -14.57
C ALA A 56 -0.60 -15.52 -14.98
N ALA A 57 -1.60 -15.61 -14.10
CA ALA A 57 -2.94 -15.08 -14.35
C ALA A 57 -2.96 -13.55 -14.55
N LEU A 58 -2.10 -12.82 -13.83
CA LEU A 58 -1.93 -11.37 -14.05
C LEU A 58 -1.38 -11.06 -15.44
N ARG A 59 -0.38 -11.82 -15.91
CA ARG A 59 0.18 -11.65 -17.26
C ARG A 59 -0.83 -11.96 -18.35
N GLU A 60 -1.66 -12.99 -18.14
CA GLU A 60 -2.78 -13.31 -19.03
C GLU A 60 -3.79 -12.16 -19.06
N GLU A 61 -4.14 -11.58 -17.91
CA GLU A 61 -5.06 -10.44 -17.83
C GLU A 61 -4.51 -9.19 -18.53
N PHE A 62 -3.22 -8.88 -18.38
CA PHE A 62 -2.60 -7.77 -19.11
C PHE A 62 -2.57 -8.00 -20.62
N THR A 63 -2.32 -9.25 -21.03
CA THR A 63 -2.36 -9.65 -22.45
C THR A 63 -3.79 -9.51 -23.00
N ARG A 64 -4.80 -9.98 -22.26
CA ARG A 64 -6.22 -9.88 -22.62
C ARG A 64 -6.66 -8.43 -22.80
N ARG A 65 -6.12 -7.51 -22.00
CA ARG A 65 -6.38 -6.06 -22.10
C ARG A 65 -5.56 -5.36 -23.19
N ASN A 66 -4.69 -6.07 -23.91
CA ASN A 66 -3.74 -5.48 -24.87
C ASN A 66 -2.88 -4.37 -24.22
N ALA A 67 -2.41 -4.59 -22.99
CA ALA A 67 -1.55 -3.64 -22.30
C ALA A 67 -0.17 -3.60 -22.96
N ASP A 68 0.31 -2.40 -23.33
CA ASP A 68 1.64 -2.19 -23.89
C ASP A 68 2.65 -1.65 -22.85
N ALA A 69 2.14 -1.24 -21.69
CA ALA A 69 2.90 -1.00 -20.47
C ALA A 69 2.06 -1.38 -19.25
N VAL A 70 2.69 -1.95 -18.23
CA VAL A 70 2.06 -2.17 -16.92
C VAL A 70 2.82 -1.40 -15.85
N PHE A 71 2.12 -0.57 -15.08
CA PHE A 71 2.69 0.18 -13.97
C PHE A 71 2.02 -0.19 -12.65
N ALA A 72 2.82 -0.54 -11.66
CA ALA A 72 2.33 -1.05 -10.38
C ALA A 72 2.35 0.02 -9.28
N PHE A 73 1.30 0.01 -8.46
CA PHE A 73 1.20 0.80 -7.23
C PHE A 73 1.00 -0.13 -6.03
N GLN A 74 2.07 -0.32 -5.25
CA GLN A 74 2.01 -1.07 -3.99
C GLN A 74 1.43 -0.19 -2.88
N LEU A 75 0.46 -0.70 -2.15
CA LEU A 75 -0.11 -0.01 -0.99
C LEU A 75 -0.49 -0.97 0.13
N ARG A 76 -0.54 -0.47 1.36
CA ARG A 76 -1.12 -1.18 2.52
C ARG A 76 -2.22 -0.36 3.21
N ASN A 77 -2.49 0.84 2.71
CA ASN A 77 -3.40 1.83 3.29
C ASN A 77 -4.60 2.05 2.36
N PRO A 78 -5.71 2.64 2.84
CA PRO A 78 -6.75 3.20 1.98
C PRO A 78 -6.19 4.15 0.91
N VAL A 79 -6.83 4.18 -0.26
CA VAL A 79 -6.47 5.09 -1.36
C VAL A 79 -7.09 6.46 -1.11
N HIS A 80 -6.26 7.48 -0.91
CA HIS A 80 -6.66 8.88 -0.95
C HIS A 80 -6.20 9.51 -2.28
N ASN A 81 -6.66 10.72 -2.58
CA ASN A 81 -6.42 11.37 -3.88
C ASN A 81 -4.95 11.73 -4.12
N GLY A 82 -4.09 11.65 -3.10
CA GLY A 82 -2.64 11.76 -3.26
C GLY A 82 -2.04 10.53 -3.91
N HIS A 83 -2.48 9.33 -3.52
CA HIS A 83 -2.14 8.10 -4.23
C HIS A 83 -2.71 8.13 -5.65
N ALA A 84 -3.97 8.57 -5.81
CA ALA A 84 -4.60 8.70 -7.13
C ALA A 84 -3.80 9.64 -8.04
N LEU A 85 -3.33 10.79 -7.54
CA LEU A 85 -2.48 11.71 -8.28
C LEU A 85 -1.21 11.03 -8.81
N LEU A 86 -0.54 10.22 -7.98
CA LEU A 86 0.65 9.48 -8.43
C LEU A 86 0.31 8.49 -9.56
N MET A 87 -0.81 7.79 -9.44
CA MET A 87 -1.25 6.80 -10.42
C MET A 87 -1.70 7.45 -11.74
N THR A 88 -2.48 8.54 -11.69
CA THR A 88 -2.96 9.26 -12.87
C THR A 88 -1.83 10.01 -13.57
N ASP A 89 -0.94 10.67 -12.83
CA ASP A 89 0.24 11.33 -13.40
C ASP A 89 1.20 10.32 -14.05
N THR A 90 1.37 9.12 -13.46
CA THR A 90 2.12 8.03 -14.10
C THR A 90 1.50 7.63 -15.44
N ARG A 91 0.18 7.44 -15.49
CA ARG A 91 -0.52 7.12 -16.74
C ARG A 91 -0.26 8.19 -17.80
N CYS A 92 -0.40 9.47 -17.44
CA CYS A 92 -0.14 10.59 -18.35
C CYS A 92 1.29 10.56 -18.89
N ARG A 93 2.29 10.38 -18.03
CA ARG A 93 3.70 10.27 -18.45
C ARG A 93 3.94 9.10 -19.41
N LEU A 94 3.32 7.95 -19.17
CA LEU A 94 3.46 6.80 -20.07
C LEU A 94 2.82 7.06 -21.44
N LEU A 95 1.67 7.75 -21.48
CA LEU A 95 1.06 8.19 -22.74
C LEU A 95 1.97 9.17 -23.50
N GLU A 96 2.58 10.13 -22.79
CA GLU A 96 3.56 11.07 -23.36
C GLU A 96 4.83 10.38 -23.88
N MET A 97 5.26 9.30 -23.24
CA MET A 97 6.36 8.44 -23.69
C MET A 97 6.01 7.60 -24.93
N GLY A 98 4.76 7.60 -25.36
CA GLY A 98 4.30 6.96 -26.59
C GLY A 98 3.53 5.65 -26.42
N TYR A 99 3.40 5.14 -25.19
CA TYR A 99 2.52 4.01 -24.89
C TYR A 99 1.06 4.38 -25.23
N LYS A 100 0.30 3.41 -25.73
CA LYS A 100 -1.08 3.58 -26.19
C LYS A 100 -2.08 3.05 -25.17
N ASN A 101 -1.72 2.03 -24.41
CA ASN A 101 -2.59 1.41 -23.44
C ASN A 101 -1.82 1.00 -22.16
N PRO A 102 -1.27 1.98 -21.41
CA PRO A 102 -0.68 1.69 -20.12
C PRO A 102 -1.77 1.18 -19.16
N VAL A 103 -1.52 0.11 -18.39
CA VAL A 103 -2.48 -0.44 -17.43
C VAL A 103 -1.92 -0.34 -16.01
N LEU A 104 -2.75 0.19 -15.09
CA LEU A 104 -2.44 0.25 -13.67
C LEU A 104 -2.64 -1.12 -13.05
N LEU A 105 -1.63 -1.63 -12.35
CA LEU A 105 -1.76 -2.70 -11.38
C LEU A 105 -1.87 -2.07 -9.97
N LEU A 106 -3.11 -1.90 -9.48
CA LEU A 106 -3.37 -1.50 -8.10
C LEU A 106 -3.17 -2.72 -7.19
N HIS A 107 -2.15 -2.72 -6.34
CA HIS A 107 -1.67 -3.95 -5.71
C HIS A 107 -1.65 -3.85 -4.17
N PRO A 108 -2.80 -3.89 -3.47
CA PRO A 108 -2.81 -3.83 -2.02
C PRO A 108 -2.20 -5.08 -1.41
N LEU A 109 -1.37 -4.89 -0.39
CA LEU A 109 -0.81 -5.97 0.40
C LEU A 109 -1.94 -6.74 1.10
N GLY A 110 -2.01 -8.05 0.85
CA GLY A 110 -2.98 -8.97 1.46
C GLY A 110 -2.40 -9.95 2.48
N GLY A 111 -1.09 -9.88 2.74
CA GLY A 111 -0.44 -10.65 3.81
C GLY A 111 -0.61 -9.97 5.18
N TYR A 112 0.22 -10.39 6.14
CA TYR A 112 0.22 -9.80 7.49
C TYR A 112 0.42 -8.27 7.44
N THR A 113 -0.42 -7.56 8.19
CA THR A 113 -0.34 -6.11 8.42
C THR A 113 -0.35 -5.82 9.91
N LYS A 114 0.04 -4.60 10.31
CA LYS A 114 0.04 -4.23 11.73
C LYS A 114 -1.39 -4.13 12.27
N ALA A 115 -1.54 -4.32 13.58
CA ALA A 115 -2.85 -4.28 14.24
C ALA A 115 -3.58 -2.93 14.10
N ASP A 116 -2.86 -1.81 13.90
CA ASP A 116 -3.45 -0.49 13.70
C ASP A 116 -3.71 -0.14 12.23
N ASP A 117 -3.36 -1.02 11.29
CA ASP A 117 -3.69 -0.87 9.88
C ASP A 117 -5.17 -1.21 9.62
N VAL A 118 -5.75 -0.63 8.57
CA VAL A 118 -7.11 -0.98 8.14
C VAL A 118 -7.09 -2.41 7.57
N PRO A 119 -7.96 -3.32 8.04
CA PRO A 119 -8.01 -4.70 7.56
C PRO A 119 -8.20 -4.80 6.05
N LEU A 120 -7.71 -5.88 5.45
CA LEU A 120 -7.76 -6.09 4.00
C LEU A 120 -9.19 -5.97 3.47
N SER A 121 -10.17 -6.63 4.08
CA SER A 121 -11.57 -6.58 3.65
C SER A 121 -12.13 -5.15 3.55
N TRP A 122 -11.80 -4.28 4.51
CA TRP A 122 -12.22 -2.88 4.50
C TRP A 122 -11.46 -2.05 3.47
N ARG A 123 -10.16 -2.30 3.27
CA ARG A 123 -9.41 -1.69 2.16
C ARG A 123 -9.97 -2.11 0.80
N MET A 124 -10.36 -3.37 0.65
CA MET A 124 -10.97 -3.90 -0.57
C MET A 124 -12.37 -3.33 -0.83
N LYS A 125 -13.15 -2.98 0.19
CA LYS A 125 -14.37 -2.19 -0.01
C LYS A 125 -14.05 -0.74 -0.40
N GLN A 126 -13.02 -0.17 0.23
CA GLN A 126 -12.68 1.23 0.03
C GLN A 126 -12.14 1.50 -1.37
N HIS A 127 -11.26 0.65 -1.94
CA HIS A 127 -10.80 0.89 -3.32
C HIS A 127 -11.86 0.53 -4.36
N GLU A 128 -12.89 -0.25 -4.03
CA GLU A 128 -14.05 -0.49 -4.91
C GLU A 128 -14.82 0.83 -5.08
N LYS A 129 -15.04 1.55 -3.97
CA LYS A 129 -15.59 2.91 -4.02
C LYS A 129 -14.72 3.92 -4.77
N VAL A 130 -13.40 3.80 -4.71
CA VAL A 130 -12.49 4.66 -5.49
C VAL A 130 -12.64 4.43 -6.99
N LEU A 131 -12.91 3.19 -7.41
CA LEU A 131 -13.18 2.85 -8.81
C LEU A 131 -14.60 3.23 -9.23
N GLU A 132 -15.60 3.02 -8.38
CA GLU A 132 -17.00 3.42 -8.63
C GLU A 132 -17.17 4.94 -8.71
N ASP A 133 -16.40 5.71 -7.94
CA ASP A 133 -16.41 7.18 -7.93
C ASP A 133 -15.54 7.77 -9.06
N ASP A 134 -15.09 6.96 -10.02
CA ASP A 134 -14.24 7.36 -11.17
C ASP A 134 -12.94 8.09 -10.81
N VAL A 135 -12.43 7.90 -9.57
CA VAL A 135 -11.12 8.45 -9.17
C VAL A 135 -9.99 7.73 -9.90
N LEU A 136 -10.17 6.44 -10.14
CA LEU A 136 -9.34 5.61 -11.00
C LEU A 136 -10.24 4.96 -12.04
N ASP A 137 -9.77 4.89 -13.28
CA ASP A 137 -10.52 4.29 -14.38
C ASP A 137 -10.52 2.75 -14.27
N PRO A 138 -11.71 2.09 -14.15
CA PRO A 138 -11.81 0.63 -14.05
C PRO A 138 -11.35 -0.14 -15.29
N GLU A 139 -11.45 0.44 -16.49
CA GLU A 139 -11.03 -0.23 -17.73
C GLU A 139 -9.52 -0.35 -17.81
N THR A 140 -8.82 0.65 -17.26
CA THR A 140 -7.37 0.72 -17.28
C THR A 140 -6.72 0.39 -15.93
N THR A 141 -7.51 -0.11 -14.99
CA THR A 141 -7.06 -0.58 -13.68
C THR A 141 -7.35 -2.06 -13.49
N VAL A 142 -6.29 -2.78 -13.13
CA VAL A 142 -6.33 -4.17 -12.66
C VAL A 142 -6.00 -4.14 -11.18
N TRP A 143 -6.87 -4.70 -10.33
CA TRP A 143 -6.70 -4.67 -8.88
C TRP A 143 -6.65 -6.07 -8.26
N HIS A 144 -5.48 -6.42 -7.70
CA HIS A 144 -5.24 -7.70 -7.04
C HIS A 144 -4.36 -7.61 -5.78
N ALA A 145 -4.58 -8.51 -4.83
CA ALA A 145 -3.82 -8.58 -3.60
C ALA A 145 -2.80 -9.73 -3.63
N LYS A 146 -1.52 -9.43 -3.95
CA LYS A 146 -0.38 -10.37 -3.82
C LYS A 146 0.96 -9.62 -3.70
N ALA A 147 2.10 -10.31 -3.59
CA ALA A 147 3.42 -9.68 -3.63
C ALA A 147 3.85 -9.32 -5.07
N LEU A 148 4.55 -8.19 -5.23
CA LEU A 148 4.74 -7.47 -6.51
C LEU A 148 5.75 -8.11 -7.49
N ILE A 149 6.65 -8.97 -7.02
CA ILE A 149 7.80 -9.39 -7.82
C ILE A 149 7.37 -10.56 -8.71
N ASN A 150 7.56 -10.41 -10.03
CA ASN A 150 7.20 -11.31 -11.13
C ASN A 150 5.79 -11.20 -11.73
N ALA A 151 4.95 -10.26 -11.29
CA ALA A 151 3.60 -10.08 -11.83
C ALA A 151 3.53 -9.55 -13.28
N GLY A 152 4.65 -9.09 -13.86
CA GLY A 152 4.69 -8.56 -15.23
C GLY A 152 4.65 -7.03 -15.34
N ALA A 153 4.75 -6.30 -14.22
CA ALA A 153 4.91 -4.86 -14.23
C ALA A 153 6.25 -4.43 -14.86
N ASN A 154 6.20 -3.44 -15.74
CA ASN A 154 7.37 -2.81 -16.36
C ASN A 154 7.79 -1.52 -15.64
N PHE A 155 6.84 -0.90 -14.92
CA PHE A 155 7.05 0.32 -14.16
C PHE A 155 6.59 0.13 -12.71
N CYS A 156 7.29 0.74 -11.77
CA CYS A 156 6.92 0.74 -10.36
C CYS A 156 6.91 2.17 -9.83
N ILE A 157 5.75 2.58 -9.31
CA ILE A 157 5.59 3.88 -8.65
C ILE A 157 6.21 3.79 -7.25
N VAL A 158 7.16 4.66 -6.96
CA VAL A 158 7.79 4.73 -5.63
C VAL A 158 7.70 6.16 -5.09
N GLY A 159 6.95 6.29 -3.99
CA GLY A 159 6.78 7.56 -3.27
C GLY A 159 7.84 7.80 -2.19
N ARG A 160 7.49 8.65 -1.22
CA ARG A 160 8.27 8.91 0.00
C ARG A 160 8.13 7.73 0.97
N ASP A 161 9.25 7.32 1.56
CA ASP A 161 9.33 6.30 2.62
C ASP A 161 8.58 5.00 2.30
N PRO A 162 8.89 4.33 1.16
CA PRO A 162 8.17 3.13 0.74
C PRO A 162 8.37 2.02 1.76
N VAL A 163 7.28 1.37 2.18
CA VAL A 163 7.25 0.32 3.23
C VAL A 163 7.65 0.83 4.62
N GLY A 164 7.93 2.12 4.79
CA GLY A 164 8.42 2.71 6.01
C GLY A 164 7.47 2.64 7.21
N MET A 165 8.03 2.94 8.37
CA MET A 165 7.30 3.05 9.64
C MET A 165 8.04 3.95 10.62
N SER A 166 7.32 4.47 11.60
CA SER A 166 7.93 5.20 12.71
C SER A 166 8.78 4.28 13.59
N HIS A 167 9.86 4.83 14.15
CA HIS A 167 10.70 4.12 15.11
C HIS A 167 9.88 3.74 16.35
N PRO A 168 9.96 2.49 16.84
CA PRO A 168 9.09 2.01 17.92
C PRO A 168 9.32 2.67 19.28
N VAL A 169 10.44 3.37 19.46
CA VAL A 169 10.89 4.01 20.72
C VAL A 169 11.16 5.51 20.55
N GLU A 170 11.63 5.92 19.37
CA GLU A 170 12.10 7.29 19.14
C GLU A 170 11.07 8.05 18.30
N LYS A 171 10.95 9.36 18.50
CA LYS A 171 10.00 10.20 17.75
C LYS A 171 10.56 10.58 16.36
N ARG A 172 10.90 9.59 15.55
CA ARG A 172 11.37 9.75 14.17
C ARG A 172 10.95 8.58 13.29
N ASP A 173 11.11 8.75 11.98
CA ASP A 173 10.97 7.65 11.03
C ASP A 173 12.12 6.64 11.22
N LEU A 174 11.82 5.36 10.98
CA LEU A 174 12.80 4.28 11.10
C LEU A 174 13.89 4.38 10.01
N TYR A 175 13.48 4.78 8.81
CA TYR A 175 14.34 4.95 7.64
C TYR A 175 14.28 6.39 7.14
N ASP A 176 15.32 6.81 6.43
CA ASP A 176 15.27 8.04 5.66
C ASP A 176 14.28 7.89 4.49
N ALA A 177 13.48 8.92 4.29
CA ALA A 177 12.34 8.90 3.41
C ALA A 177 12.69 8.77 1.90
N ASP A 178 13.93 9.04 1.51
CA ASP A 178 14.41 8.91 0.14
C ASP A 178 15.21 7.62 -0.11
N HIS A 179 15.59 6.88 0.94
CA HIS A 179 16.41 5.68 0.80
C HIS A 179 15.76 4.62 -0.07
N GLY A 180 14.45 4.38 0.08
CA GLY A 180 13.76 3.37 -0.71
C GLY A 180 13.83 3.62 -2.22
N LYS A 181 13.65 4.87 -2.66
CA LYS A 181 13.79 5.26 -4.07
C LYS A 181 15.21 5.04 -4.58
N LYS A 182 16.21 5.50 -3.81
CA LYS A 182 17.63 5.38 -4.17
C LYS A 182 18.05 3.92 -4.26
N VAL A 183 17.76 3.13 -3.22
CA VAL A 183 18.12 1.70 -3.15
C VAL A 183 17.46 0.92 -4.28
N LEU A 184 16.16 1.13 -4.55
CA LEU A 184 15.48 0.44 -5.65
C LEU A 184 16.10 0.78 -7.02
N SER A 185 16.53 2.02 -7.23
CA SER A 185 17.17 2.42 -8.50
C SER A 185 18.55 1.80 -8.75
N MET A 186 19.20 1.27 -7.71
CA MET A 186 20.53 0.65 -7.79
C MET A 186 20.52 -0.85 -7.45
N ALA A 187 19.34 -1.42 -7.19
CA ALA A 187 19.23 -2.81 -6.72
C ALA A 187 19.52 -3.79 -7.87
N PRO A 188 20.44 -4.75 -7.69
CA PRO A 188 20.75 -5.75 -8.71
C PRO A 188 19.54 -6.66 -8.96
N GLY A 189 19.32 -7.06 -10.22
CA GLY A 189 18.20 -7.92 -10.62
C GLY A 189 16.87 -7.19 -10.88
N LEU A 190 16.84 -5.85 -10.73
CA LEU A 190 15.68 -5.01 -11.08
C LEU A 190 15.88 -4.23 -12.38
N GLU A 191 16.85 -4.60 -13.23
CA GLU A 191 17.21 -3.83 -14.44
C GLU A 191 16.05 -3.71 -15.45
N ARG A 192 15.09 -4.64 -15.39
CA ARG A 192 13.90 -4.66 -16.25
C ARG A 192 12.73 -3.85 -15.70
N LEU A 193 12.81 -3.36 -14.47
CA LEU A 193 11.75 -2.60 -13.81
C LEU A 193 12.12 -1.12 -13.77
N ASN A 194 11.35 -0.30 -14.49
CA ASN A 194 11.53 1.14 -14.51
C ASN A 194 10.94 1.75 -13.23
N ILE A 195 11.80 2.28 -12.36
CA ILE A 195 11.37 2.95 -11.15
C ILE A 195 10.95 4.38 -11.50
N LEU A 196 9.70 4.75 -11.16
CA LEU A 196 9.17 6.09 -11.33
C LEU A 196 9.13 6.79 -9.96
N PRO A 197 10.14 7.60 -9.62
CA PRO A 197 10.19 8.29 -8.35
C PRO A 197 9.22 9.47 -8.36
N PHE A 198 8.44 9.61 -7.29
CA PHE A 198 7.53 10.73 -7.11
C PHE A 198 7.97 11.67 -5.99
N LYS A 199 7.63 12.95 -6.20
CA LYS A 199 7.62 13.96 -5.14
C LYS A 199 6.46 13.68 -4.18
N VAL A 200 6.54 14.23 -2.98
CA VAL A 200 5.48 14.10 -1.98
C VAL A 200 4.20 14.78 -2.50
N ALA A 201 3.07 14.09 -2.44
CA ALA A 201 1.75 14.69 -2.69
C ALA A 201 1.15 15.16 -1.36
N ALA A 202 0.57 16.36 -1.36
CA ALA A 202 -0.09 16.96 -0.20
C ALA A 202 -1.33 17.74 -0.64
N TYR A 203 -2.22 18.07 0.29
CA TYR A 203 -3.44 18.81 -0.01
C TYR A 203 -3.13 20.30 -0.17
N ASP A 204 -3.30 20.84 -1.37
CA ASP A 204 -3.12 22.27 -1.64
C ASP A 204 -4.41 23.01 -1.27
N LYS A 205 -4.34 23.84 -0.22
CA LYS A 205 -5.48 24.62 0.29
C LYS A 205 -5.95 25.69 -0.68
N THR A 206 -5.08 26.17 -1.58
CA THR A 206 -5.44 27.21 -2.56
C THR A 206 -6.25 26.66 -3.73
N GLN A 207 -6.07 25.37 -4.03
CA GLN A 207 -6.74 24.68 -5.12
C GLN A 207 -7.80 23.68 -4.66
N SER A 208 -7.93 23.47 -3.35
CA SER A 208 -8.81 22.48 -2.72
C SER A 208 -8.70 21.08 -3.32
N LYS A 209 -7.46 20.62 -3.58
CA LYS A 209 -7.18 19.30 -4.14
C LYS A 209 -5.78 18.82 -3.79
N MET A 210 -5.53 17.53 -4.03
CA MET A 210 -4.19 16.96 -3.92
C MET A 210 -3.29 17.46 -5.05
N ALA A 211 -2.07 17.89 -4.72
CA ALA A 211 -1.05 18.32 -5.66
C ALA A 211 0.35 17.91 -5.20
N PHE A 212 1.34 17.96 -6.09
CA PHE A 212 2.73 17.76 -5.72
C PHE A 212 3.22 18.92 -4.86
N PHE A 213 3.84 18.61 -3.72
CA PHE A 213 4.34 19.58 -2.76
C PHE A 213 5.39 20.50 -3.38
N ASP A 214 5.24 21.80 -3.13
CA ASP A 214 6.20 22.83 -3.52
C ASP A 214 6.78 23.51 -2.27
N PRO A 215 8.09 23.32 -1.97
CA PRO A 215 8.75 23.94 -0.83
C PRO A 215 8.64 25.48 -0.79
N LEU A 216 8.55 26.15 -1.94
CA LEU A 216 8.49 27.61 -2.02
C LEU A 216 7.16 28.18 -1.53
N ARG A 217 6.11 27.35 -1.48
CA ARG A 217 4.77 27.69 -0.98
C ARG A 217 4.30 26.66 0.05
N SER A 218 5.22 26.19 0.88
CA SER A 218 4.96 25.10 1.84
C SER A 218 3.77 25.36 2.79
N GLN A 219 3.50 26.62 3.12
CA GLN A 219 2.37 27.05 3.95
C GLN A 219 1.00 26.78 3.32
N ASP A 220 0.92 26.61 2.01
CA ASP A 220 -0.32 26.36 1.27
C ASP A 220 -0.70 24.87 1.31
N PHE A 221 0.23 24.00 1.69
CA PHE A 221 0.03 22.56 1.73
C PHE A 221 -0.33 22.06 3.13
N LEU A 222 -1.28 21.13 3.17
CA LEU A 222 -1.67 20.38 4.36
C LEU A 222 -1.28 18.90 4.21
N PHE A 223 -0.51 18.42 5.18
CA PHE A 223 -0.18 17.00 5.30
C PHE A 223 -1.15 16.31 6.25
N ILE A 224 -1.89 15.33 5.73
CA ILE A 224 -2.79 14.50 6.53
C ILE A 224 -2.16 13.11 6.65
N SER A 225 -1.60 12.81 7.81
CA SER A 225 -1.03 11.50 8.10
C SER A 225 -2.12 10.44 8.27
N GLY A 226 -1.76 9.17 8.16
CA GLY A 226 -2.67 8.06 8.45
C GLY A 226 -3.24 8.14 9.87
N THR A 227 -2.46 8.57 10.85
CA THR A 227 -2.93 8.82 12.22
C THR A 227 -3.99 9.91 12.25
N LYS A 228 -3.76 11.06 11.60
CA LYS A 228 -4.72 12.16 11.55
C LYS A 228 -6.01 11.74 10.83
N MET A 229 -5.89 11.02 9.72
CA MET A 229 -7.01 10.46 8.98
C MET A 229 -7.86 9.53 9.87
N ARG A 230 -7.23 8.63 10.64
CA ARG A 230 -7.93 7.77 11.60
C ARG A 230 -8.58 8.56 12.73
N THR A 231 -7.96 9.62 13.22
CA THR A 231 -8.56 10.50 14.24
C THR A 231 -9.81 11.20 13.70
N LEU A 232 -9.75 11.75 12.49
CA LEU A 232 -10.90 12.37 11.83
C LEU A 232 -12.05 11.36 11.70
N ALA A 233 -11.76 10.16 11.19
CA ALA A 233 -12.76 9.11 11.03
C ALA A 233 -13.38 8.67 12.36
N LYS A 234 -12.58 8.53 13.43
CA LYS A 234 -13.07 8.18 14.77
C LYS A 234 -13.96 9.26 15.40
N ASN A 235 -13.73 10.52 15.06
CA ASN A 235 -14.52 11.64 15.55
C ASN A 235 -15.75 11.92 14.68
N GLY A 236 -15.93 11.20 13.56
CA GLY A 236 -16.96 11.51 12.57
C GLY A 236 -16.72 12.83 11.83
N GLU A 237 -15.47 13.33 11.84
CA GLU A 237 -15.07 14.55 11.14
C GLU A 237 -14.63 14.21 9.71
N ASN A 238 -14.98 15.04 8.74
CA ASN A 238 -14.54 14.85 7.36
C ASN A 238 -13.15 15.46 7.13
N PRO A 239 -12.29 14.82 6.30
CA PRO A 239 -11.12 15.49 5.77
C PRO A 239 -11.55 16.63 4.84
N PRO A 240 -10.64 17.54 4.46
CA PRO A 240 -10.93 18.55 3.45
C PRO A 240 -11.44 17.92 2.14
N ASP A 241 -12.43 18.56 1.52
CA ASP A 241 -12.99 18.15 0.24
C ASP A 241 -11.87 17.95 -0.80
N GLY A 242 -11.89 16.84 -1.52
CA GLY A 242 -10.85 16.51 -2.50
C GLY A 242 -9.62 15.81 -1.92
N PHE A 243 -9.55 15.54 -0.61
CA PHE A 243 -8.53 14.66 -0.02
C PHE A 243 -8.75 13.18 -0.39
N MET A 244 -10.00 12.71 -0.36
CA MET A 244 -10.44 11.35 -0.70
C MET A 244 -11.83 11.44 -1.33
N CYS A 245 -12.22 10.46 -2.17
CA CYS A 245 -13.60 10.44 -2.66
C CYS A 245 -14.60 10.19 -1.53
N PRO A 246 -15.83 10.74 -1.63
CA PRO A 246 -16.85 10.58 -0.60
C PRO A 246 -17.18 9.12 -0.28
N GLY A 247 -17.37 8.26 -1.30
CA GLY A 247 -17.69 6.85 -1.07
C GLY A 247 -16.55 6.10 -0.39
N GLY A 248 -15.30 6.42 -0.76
CA GLY A 248 -14.12 5.88 -0.10
C GLY A 248 -14.00 6.33 1.37
N TRP A 249 -14.40 7.55 1.68
CA TRP A 249 -14.40 8.08 3.05
C TRP A 249 -15.51 7.44 3.91
N GLU A 250 -16.71 7.26 3.35
CA GLU A 250 -17.84 6.61 4.01
C GLU A 250 -17.48 5.20 4.50
N VAL A 251 -16.81 4.40 3.66
CA VAL A 251 -16.32 3.07 4.06
C VAL A 251 -15.36 3.13 5.26
N LEU A 252 -14.54 4.18 5.37
CA LEU A 252 -13.65 4.36 6.52
C LEU A 252 -14.41 4.78 7.78
N LEU A 253 -15.46 5.58 7.65
CA LEU A 253 -16.36 5.92 8.75
C LEU A 253 -17.09 4.67 9.26
N GLU A 254 -17.65 3.85 8.36
CA GLU A 254 -18.26 2.57 8.70
C GLU A 254 -17.30 1.65 9.45
N TYR A 255 -16.07 1.50 8.94
CA TYR A 255 -15.03 0.75 9.62
C TYR A 255 -14.76 1.30 11.03
N CYS A 256 -14.56 2.61 11.17
CA CYS A 256 -14.27 3.21 12.46
C CYS A 256 -15.44 3.06 13.45
N ASN A 257 -16.69 3.17 12.96
CA ASN A 257 -17.89 2.94 13.76
C ASN A 257 -18.01 1.47 14.20
N SER A 258 -17.57 0.51 13.39
CA SER A 258 -17.54 -0.91 13.76
C SER A 258 -16.55 -1.22 14.90
N LEU A 259 -15.54 -0.37 15.08
CA LEU A 259 -14.57 -0.46 16.18
C LEU A 259 -15.06 0.21 17.47
N ALA A 260 -16.07 1.09 17.39
CA ALA A 260 -16.64 1.70 18.58
C ALA A 260 -17.30 0.58 19.39
N PRO A 261 -17.00 0.44 20.70
CA PRO A 261 -17.60 -0.62 21.50
C PRO A 261 -19.12 -0.45 21.47
N ALA A 262 -19.81 -1.41 20.84
CA ALA A 262 -21.23 -1.61 21.05
C ALA A 262 -21.45 -1.62 22.56
N GLY A 263 -22.35 -0.78 23.06
CA GLY A 263 -22.56 -0.57 24.49
C GLY A 263 -22.55 -1.90 25.25
N LYS A 264 -21.60 -2.03 26.19
CA LYS A 264 -21.44 -3.14 27.15
C LYS A 264 -21.61 -4.56 26.57
N GLY A 265 -20.49 -5.23 26.31
CA GLY A 265 -20.38 -6.67 26.53
C GLY A 265 -20.05 -7.52 25.30
N LYS A 266 -18.76 -7.54 24.93
CA LYS A 266 -17.92 -8.70 24.56
C LYS A 266 -16.76 -8.18 23.72
N VAL A 267 -15.55 -8.44 24.19
CA VAL A 267 -14.32 -8.18 23.43
C VAL A 267 -14.36 -9.07 22.18
N PRO A 268 -14.18 -8.54 20.96
CA PRO A 268 -14.04 -9.38 19.77
C PRO A 268 -12.76 -10.20 19.87
N GLU A 269 -12.87 -11.52 19.68
CA GLU A 269 -11.69 -12.38 19.52
C GLU A 269 -10.96 -12.02 18.21
N PRO A 270 -9.62 -12.12 18.18
CA PRO A 270 -8.86 -11.98 16.95
C PRO A 270 -9.29 -13.08 15.97
N VAL A 271 -9.76 -12.67 14.79
CA VAL A 271 -10.05 -13.60 13.68
C VAL A 271 -8.70 -13.98 13.05
N PRO A 272 -8.28 -15.26 13.12
CA PRO A 272 -7.10 -15.72 12.40
C PRO A 272 -7.37 -15.72 10.89
N ALA A 273 -6.28 -15.56 10.13
CA ALA A 273 -6.26 -15.46 8.67
C ALA A 273 -6.92 -16.65 7.95
#